data_AF-A0A2A7HU36-F1
#
_entry.id   AF-A0A2A7HU36-F1
#
_cell.length_a   1.000
_cell.length_b   1.000
_cell.length_c   1.000
_cell.angle_alpha   90.00
_cell.angle_beta   90.00
_cell.angle_gamma   90.00
#
_symmetry.space_group_name_H-M   'P 1'
#
loop_
_entity.id
_entity.type
_entity.pdbx_description
1 polymer ?
#
loop_
_entity_poly.entity_id
_entity_poly.type
_entity_poly.pdbx_seq_one_letter_code
_entity_poly.pdbx_strand_id
1 'polypeptide(L)'
;MYNDVFTNLEGAIFRANPNYELVSLDTLPPEERKNLDFLKSDPNHYGLLKPRSFGLTPKSIGKGTAILLNTLQQPDHLPDFVKESLHEQCNQLIAKFVLDGILEVQQGESFVCGVNAYELLYGENQLSETVDSRISQLSMQALQYAQFLEIDDVNQLTARLYFYNRIPLSSEWVGVYPTTDAVYERLVVQSGPNLKKLLDTNWTETSNRANGGWLSWSLKQAGRIDQFDFYYKLYISPRPEPEFMCAAFQECTAVFTDLQVQHFKVGKDAVGLLRPDKMVAYFTTFEECEKAARRLQQRLQGCPAQGTPFTAEFTNDGLLSWGMDPPQKSHQSGWKNTPSWRIWVCSHLATSLHVSKASSDDRIEPWQFALQRLHLEGVNTDTWTPNKKIWQNS
;
A
#
# COMPACT_ATOMS: atom_id res chain seq x y z
N MET A 1 -6.78 -1.31 -20.82
CA MET A 1 -7.15 -2.66 -20.35
C MET A 1 -5.85 -3.43 -20.40
N TYR A 2 -5.25 -3.69 -19.25
CA TYR A 2 -4.17 -4.68 -19.20
C TYR A 2 -4.86 -6.03 -19.36
N ASN A 3 -4.39 -6.84 -20.31
CA ASN A 3 -4.77 -8.24 -20.34
C ASN A 3 -4.10 -8.85 -19.13
N ASP A 4 -4.89 -9.12 -18.11
CA ASP A 4 -4.52 -9.96 -16.99
C ASP A 4 -3.99 -11.28 -17.55
N VAL A 5 -2.66 -11.44 -17.55
CA VAL A 5 -2.01 -12.61 -18.17
C VAL A 5 -2.09 -13.80 -17.21
N PHE A 6 -3.21 -14.11 -16.58
CA PHE A 6 -3.31 -15.37 -15.82
C PHE A 6 -4.27 -16.34 -16.51
N THR A 7 -3.98 -17.63 -16.37
CA THR A 7 -4.70 -18.72 -17.02
C THR A 7 -6.20 -18.55 -16.88
N ASN A 8 -6.96 -18.80 -17.95
CA ASN A 8 -8.42 -18.83 -17.84
C ASN A 8 -8.85 -20.05 -17.01
N LEU A 9 -9.46 -19.78 -15.86
CA LEU A 9 -9.87 -20.76 -14.87
C LEU A 9 -11.32 -21.22 -15.03
N GLU A 10 -12.10 -20.67 -15.95
CA GLU A 10 -13.54 -20.94 -16.05
C GLU A 10 -13.88 -22.41 -16.32
N GLY A 11 -12.98 -23.14 -17.00
CA GLY A 11 -13.12 -24.56 -17.30
C GLY A 11 -12.50 -25.49 -16.24
N ALA A 12 -11.85 -24.96 -15.21
CA ALA A 12 -11.23 -25.78 -14.18
C ALA A 12 -12.27 -26.35 -13.20
N ILE A 13 -11.84 -27.35 -12.43
CA ILE A 13 -12.63 -27.97 -11.37
C ILE A 13 -12.13 -27.42 -10.04
N PHE A 14 -13.06 -26.97 -9.20
CA PHE A 14 -12.81 -26.34 -7.92
C PHE A 14 -13.49 -27.10 -6.79
N ARG A 15 -12.96 -26.93 -5.59
CA ARG A 15 -13.68 -27.23 -4.35
C ARG A 15 -13.38 -26.17 -3.29
N ALA A 16 -14.28 -26.02 -2.32
CA ALA A 16 -14.02 -25.29 -1.10
C ALA A 16 -12.87 -25.98 -0.35
N ASN A 17 -11.92 -25.20 0.18
CA ASN A 17 -10.79 -25.77 0.89
C ASN A 17 -11.28 -26.50 2.17
N PRO A 18 -11.07 -27.82 2.29
CA PRO A 18 -11.57 -28.61 3.41
C PRO A 18 -10.89 -28.26 4.75
N ASN A 19 -9.78 -27.53 4.71
CA ASN A 19 -9.09 -27.01 5.89
C ASN A 19 -9.74 -25.75 6.47
N TYR A 20 -10.80 -25.23 5.85
CA TYR A 20 -11.64 -24.19 6.41
C TYR A 20 -12.99 -24.74 6.86
N GLU A 21 -13.49 -24.19 7.96
CA GLU A 21 -14.87 -24.33 8.40
C GLU A 21 -15.61 -23.00 8.21
N LEU A 22 -16.75 -23.04 7.52
CA LEU A 22 -17.63 -21.90 7.43
C LEU A 22 -18.54 -21.81 8.66
N VAL A 23 -18.38 -20.74 9.43
CA VAL A 23 -19.16 -20.47 10.65
C VAL A 23 -19.98 -19.19 10.46
N SER A 24 -21.31 -19.30 10.53
CA SER A 24 -22.23 -18.16 10.48
C SER A 24 -22.04 -17.25 11.70
N LEU A 25 -22.23 -15.93 11.53
CA LEU A 25 -22.17 -14.98 12.63
C LEU A 25 -23.15 -15.34 13.77
N ASP A 26 -24.29 -15.93 13.44
CA ASP A 26 -25.33 -16.33 14.40
C ASP A 26 -24.93 -17.53 15.28
N THR A 27 -23.94 -18.31 14.85
CA THR A 27 -23.44 -19.48 15.58
C THR A 27 -22.14 -19.21 16.33
N LEU A 28 -21.53 -18.03 16.16
CA LEU A 28 -20.31 -17.65 16.88
C LEU A 28 -20.57 -17.47 18.39
N PRO A 29 -19.61 -17.84 19.25
CA PRO A 29 -19.66 -17.52 20.69
C PRO A 29 -19.87 -16.03 20.94
N PRO A 30 -20.58 -15.62 22.00
CA PRO A 30 -20.89 -14.21 22.29
C PRO A 30 -19.67 -13.29 22.33
N GLU A 31 -18.56 -13.76 22.91
CA GLU A 31 -17.31 -13.00 23.03
C GLU A 31 -16.66 -12.74 21.65
N GLU A 32 -16.67 -13.73 20.75
CA GLU A 32 -16.17 -13.54 19.39
C GLU A 32 -17.09 -12.64 18.56
N ARG A 33 -18.41 -12.78 18.75
CA ARG A 33 -19.41 -11.95 18.08
C ARG A 33 -19.25 -10.47 18.44
N LYS A 34 -18.93 -10.18 19.69
CA LYS A 34 -18.68 -8.81 20.17
C LYS A 34 -17.49 -8.15 19.48
N ASN A 35 -16.42 -8.92 19.23
CA ASN A 35 -15.25 -8.43 18.48
C ASN A 35 -15.55 -8.16 16.99
N LEU A 36 -16.69 -8.65 16.49
CA LEU A 36 -17.16 -8.52 15.11
C LEU A 36 -18.42 -7.66 15.01
N ASP A 37 -18.80 -6.93 16.06
CA ASP A 37 -20.02 -6.11 16.07
C ASP A 37 -20.03 -5.07 14.93
N PHE A 38 -18.86 -4.63 14.49
CA PHE A 38 -18.72 -3.73 13.34
C PHE A 38 -19.09 -4.36 11.99
N LEU A 39 -19.13 -5.69 11.88
CA LEU A 39 -19.54 -6.39 10.66
C LEU A 39 -21.06 -6.59 10.60
N LYS A 40 -21.79 -6.38 11.71
CA LYS A 40 -23.26 -6.49 11.74
C LYS A 40 -23.96 -5.39 10.94
N SER A 41 -23.29 -4.26 10.73
CA SER A 41 -23.78 -3.15 9.91
C SER A 41 -23.67 -3.40 8.41
N ASP A 42 -22.92 -4.43 7.98
CA ASP A 42 -22.84 -4.81 6.57
C ASP A 42 -23.94 -5.84 6.24
N PRO A 43 -24.95 -5.49 5.42
CA PRO A 43 -26.03 -6.40 5.05
C PRO A 43 -25.55 -7.59 4.21
N ASN A 44 -24.35 -7.52 3.61
CA ASN A 44 -23.78 -8.59 2.80
C ASN A 44 -22.87 -9.53 3.60
N HIS A 45 -22.52 -9.20 4.84
CA HIS A 45 -21.72 -10.07 5.68
C HIS A 45 -22.49 -11.35 6.06
N TYR A 46 -21.79 -12.49 6.10
CA TYR A 46 -22.37 -13.79 6.46
C TYR A 46 -21.72 -14.40 7.71
N GLY A 47 -20.38 -14.45 7.74
CA GLY A 47 -19.67 -15.12 8.82
C GLY A 47 -18.17 -15.23 8.58
N LEU A 48 -17.55 -16.23 9.19
CA LEU A 48 -16.10 -16.45 9.16
C LEU A 48 -15.74 -17.80 8.56
N LEU A 49 -14.62 -17.84 7.85
CA LEU A 49 -13.87 -19.06 7.60
C LEU A 49 -12.87 -19.25 8.73
N LYS A 50 -13.08 -20.28 9.56
CA LYS A 50 -12.17 -20.67 10.63
C LYS A 50 -11.22 -21.77 10.13
N PRO A 51 -9.90 -21.60 10.30
CA PRO A 51 -8.95 -22.63 9.91
C PRO A 51 -9.06 -23.85 10.83
N ARG A 52 -9.05 -25.04 10.24
CA ARG A 52 -8.99 -26.35 10.94
C ARG A 52 -7.56 -26.84 11.12
N SER A 53 -6.63 -26.34 10.30
CA SER A 53 -5.21 -26.67 10.32
C SER A 53 -4.36 -25.46 10.68
N PHE A 54 -3.15 -25.72 11.16
CA PHE A 54 -2.14 -24.69 11.39
C PHE A 54 -1.65 -24.13 10.04
N GLY A 55 -1.34 -22.83 10.00
CA GLY A 55 -0.82 -22.13 8.81
C GLY A 55 -1.87 -21.36 7.99
N LEU A 56 -3.16 -21.52 8.30
CA LEU A 56 -4.24 -20.74 7.70
C LEU A 56 -4.74 -19.66 8.68
N THR A 57 -5.12 -18.49 8.16
CA THR A 57 -5.68 -17.40 8.96
C THR A 57 -7.20 -17.36 8.86
N PRO A 58 -7.93 -16.96 9.91
CA PRO A 58 -9.36 -16.69 9.80
C PRO A 58 -9.66 -15.63 8.74
N LYS A 59 -10.79 -15.77 8.02
CA LYS A 59 -11.23 -14.80 7.00
C LYS A 59 -12.70 -14.44 7.21
N SER A 60 -13.05 -13.16 7.04
CA SER A 60 -14.44 -12.71 6.97
C SER A 60 -14.98 -12.93 5.56
N ILE A 61 -16.22 -13.43 5.44
CA ILE A 61 -16.85 -13.63 4.13
C ILE A 61 -18.27 -13.08 4.05
N GLY A 62 -18.66 -12.68 2.83
CA GLY A 62 -20.01 -12.27 2.49
C GLY A 62 -20.92 -13.42 2.08
N LYS A 63 -22.21 -13.13 1.94
CA LYS A 63 -23.27 -14.08 1.56
C LYS A 63 -23.00 -14.77 0.22
N GLY A 64 -22.57 -14.02 -0.80
CA GLY A 64 -22.24 -14.59 -2.12
C GLY A 64 -21.11 -15.63 -2.04
N THR A 65 -20.04 -15.32 -1.32
CA THR A 65 -18.94 -16.27 -1.07
C THR A 65 -19.40 -17.48 -0.26
N ALA A 66 -20.28 -17.30 0.73
CA ALA A 66 -20.84 -18.41 1.50
C ALA A 66 -21.65 -19.37 0.64
N ILE A 67 -22.47 -18.85 -0.29
CA ILE A 67 -23.22 -19.67 -1.26
C ILE A 67 -22.25 -20.46 -2.13
N LEU A 68 -21.23 -19.79 -2.70
CA LEU A 68 -20.21 -20.44 -3.51
C LEU A 68 -19.53 -21.60 -2.78
N LEU A 69 -19.10 -21.39 -1.53
CA LEU A 69 -18.41 -22.41 -0.74
C LEU A 69 -19.31 -23.58 -0.35
N ASN A 70 -20.61 -23.34 -0.13
CA ASN A 70 -21.57 -24.41 0.11
C ASN A 70 -21.85 -25.21 -1.16
N THR A 71 -21.86 -24.56 -2.34
CA THR A 71 -22.02 -25.25 -3.63
C THR A 71 -20.81 -26.11 -3.96
N LEU A 72 -19.60 -25.62 -3.71
CA LEU A 72 -18.33 -26.30 -4.03
C LEU A 72 -17.81 -27.20 -2.89
N GLN A 73 -18.67 -27.73 -2.03
CA GLN A 73 -18.27 -28.72 -1.01
C GLN A 73 -17.71 -30.01 -1.64
N GLN A 74 -18.14 -30.32 -2.87
CA GLN A 74 -17.60 -31.37 -3.70
C GLN A 74 -16.93 -30.75 -4.94
N PRO A 75 -15.92 -31.42 -5.53
CA PRO A 75 -15.30 -30.95 -6.76
C PRO A 75 -16.30 -30.74 -7.89
N ASP A 76 -16.36 -29.52 -8.43
CA ASP A 76 -17.21 -29.17 -9.57
C ASP A 76 -16.68 -27.94 -10.31
N HIS A 77 -17.25 -27.63 -11.48
CA HIS A 77 -17.02 -26.38 -12.18
C HIS A 77 -17.64 -25.19 -11.44
N LEU A 78 -17.18 -23.98 -11.78
CA LEU A 78 -17.78 -22.76 -11.26
C LEU A 78 -19.27 -22.68 -11.63
N PRO A 79 -20.18 -22.48 -10.65
CA PRO A 79 -21.61 -22.34 -10.92
C PRO A 79 -21.93 -21.14 -11.81
N ASP A 80 -22.95 -21.25 -12.65
CA ASP A 80 -23.32 -20.21 -13.62
C ASP A 80 -23.65 -18.86 -12.95
N PHE A 81 -24.31 -18.88 -11.78
CA PHE A 81 -24.63 -17.64 -11.05
C PHE A 81 -23.39 -16.82 -10.69
N VAL A 82 -22.23 -17.46 -10.50
CA VAL A 82 -20.95 -16.78 -10.20
C VAL A 82 -20.43 -16.10 -11.46
N LYS A 83 -20.47 -16.81 -12.59
CA LYS A 83 -20.04 -16.30 -13.90
C LYS A 83 -20.91 -15.12 -14.34
N GLU A 84 -22.23 -15.26 -14.15
CA GLU A 84 -23.20 -14.21 -14.46
C GLU A 84 -23.06 -12.99 -13.55
N SER A 85 -22.78 -13.18 -12.25
CA SER A 85 -22.69 -12.05 -11.31
C SER A 85 -21.39 -11.25 -11.44
N LEU A 86 -20.29 -11.91 -11.82
CA LEU A 86 -18.96 -11.31 -11.84
C LEU A 86 -18.48 -10.90 -13.24
N HIS A 87 -19.10 -11.43 -14.29
CA HIS A 87 -18.75 -11.17 -15.69
C HIS A 87 -17.22 -11.22 -15.91
N GLU A 88 -16.64 -10.15 -16.47
CA GLU A 88 -15.21 -10.03 -16.78
C GLU A 88 -14.28 -10.14 -15.54
N GLN A 89 -14.79 -9.95 -14.31
CA GLN A 89 -14.00 -10.06 -13.08
C GLN A 89 -13.99 -11.47 -12.49
N CYS A 90 -14.75 -12.41 -13.07
CA CYS A 90 -14.89 -13.77 -12.54
C CYS A 90 -13.52 -14.45 -12.39
N ASN A 91 -12.72 -14.47 -13.46
CA ASN A 91 -11.41 -15.12 -13.46
C ASN A 91 -10.49 -14.55 -12.36
N GLN A 92 -10.44 -13.21 -12.23
CA GLN A 92 -9.60 -12.51 -11.25
C GLN A 92 -10.01 -12.81 -9.81
N LEU A 93 -11.32 -12.80 -9.52
CA LEU A 93 -11.80 -13.09 -8.17
C LEU A 93 -11.56 -14.55 -7.78
N ILE A 94 -11.76 -15.48 -8.71
CA ILE A 94 -11.50 -16.90 -8.46
C ILE A 94 -10.01 -17.16 -8.27
N ALA A 95 -9.14 -16.57 -9.08
CA ALA A 95 -7.70 -16.62 -8.87
C ALA A 95 -7.32 -16.10 -7.47
N LYS A 96 -7.93 -14.99 -7.04
CA LYS A 96 -7.75 -14.47 -5.68
C LYS A 96 -8.18 -15.47 -4.61
N PHE A 97 -9.34 -16.11 -4.74
CA PHE A 97 -9.81 -17.13 -3.79
C PHE A 97 -8.91 -18.36 -3.74
N VAL A 98 -8.38 -18.80 -4.88
CA VAL A 98 -7.41 -19.91 -4.94
C VAL A 98 -6.12 -19.54 -4.21
N LEU A 99 -5.56 -18.36 -4.50
CA LEU A 99 -4.33 -17.90 -3.86
C LEU A 99 -4.50 -17.52 -2.39
N ASP A 100 -5.72 -17.18 -1.96
CA ASP A 100 -6.08 -16.99 -0.55
C ASP A 100 -6.26 -18.30 0.22
N GLY A 101 -6.24 -19.44 -0.48
CA GLY A 101 -6.53 -20.75 0.13
C GLY A 101 -8.01 -20.96 0.44
N ILE A 102 -8.91 -20.11 -0.06
CA ILE A 102 -10.36 -20.23 0.15
C ILE A 102 -10.92 -21.34 -0.74
N LEU A 103 -10.51 -21.36 -2.00
CA LEU A 103 -10.79 -22.42 -2.96
C LEU A 103 -9.53 -23.22 -3.26
N GLU A 104 -9.70 -24.48 -3.60
CA GLU A 104 -8.67 -25.29 -4.24
C GLU A 104 -9.06 -25.57 -5.68
N VAL A 105 -8.08 -25.64 -6.56
CA VAL A 105 -8.25 -25.93 -7.98
C VAL A 105 -7.57 -27.26 -8.31
N GLN A 106 -8.19 -28.06 -9.16
CA GLN A 106 -7.66 -29.36 -9.53
C GLN A 106 -6.40 -29.25 -10.40
N GLN A 107 -5.35 -29.98 -10.01
CA GLN A 107 -4.13 -30.18 -10.78
C GLN A 107 -3.77 -31.67 -10.78
N GLY A 108 -3.98 -32.34 -11.92
CA GLY A 108 -3.89 -33.78 -12.02
C GLY A 108 -4.93 -34.47 -11.13
N GLU A 109 -4.48 -35.36 -10.25
CA GLU A 109 -5.33 -36.06 -9.27
C GLU A 109 -5.46 -35.30 -7.93
N SER A 110 -4.74 -34.18 -7.79
CA SER A 110 -4.67 -33.40 -6.55
C SER A 110 -5.42 -32.08 -6.66
N PHE A 111 -5.65 -31.44 -5.51
CA PHE A 111 -6.20 -30.09 -5.42
C PHE A 111 -5.16 -29.18 -4.75
N VAL A 112 -4.91 -28.04 -5.37
CA VAL A 112 -3.87 -27.08 -4.95
C VAL A 112 -4.49 -25.71 -4.68
N CYS A 113 -3.87 -24.96 -3.78
CA CYS A 113 -4.22 -23.57 -3.47
C CYS A 113 -2.99 -22.80 -2.97
N GLY A 114 -3.14 -21.51 -2.73
CA GLY A 114 -2.06 -20.67 -2.21
C GLY A 114 -0.84 -20.67 -3.13
N VAL A 115 0.35 -20.76 -2.54
CA VAL A 115 1.64 -20.80 -3.26
C VAL A 115 1.69 -21.95 -4.26
N ASN A 116 1.16 -23.12 -3.89
CA ASN A 116 1.21 -24.33 -4.73
C ASN A 116 0.40 -24.19 -6.04
N ALA A 117 -0.57 -23.27 -6.08
CA ALA A 117 -1.36 -22.98 -7.27
C ALA A 117 -0.71 -21.93 -8.19
N TYR A 118 0.44 -21.36 -7.81
CA TYR A 118 1.04 -20.24 -8.53
C TYR A 118 1.34 -20.57 -9.99
N GLU A 119 2.08 -21.66 -10.25
CA GLU A 119 2.47 -22.06 -11.62
C GLU A 119 1.25 -22.35 -12.50
N LEU A 120 0.17 -22.90 -11.92
CA LEU A 120 -1.07 -23.13 -12.66
C LEU A 120 -1.71 -21.82 -13.13
N LEU A 121 -1.65 -20.79 -12.28
CA LEU A 121 -2.27 -19.50 -12.52
C LEU A 121 -1.44 -18.61 -13.46
N TYR A 122 -0.12 -18.59 -13.29
CA TYR A 122 0.76 -17.65 -13.99
C TYR A 122 1.72 -18.32 -14.98
N GLY A 123 1.78 -19.65 -15.04
CA GLY A 123 2.74 -20.38 -15.88
C GLY A 123 4.19 -20.20 -15.45
N GLU A 124 5.11 -20.73 -16.27
CA GLU A 124 6.55 -20.47 -16.16
C GLU A 124 6.86 -19.08 -16.76
N ASN A 125 7.33 -18.13 -15.96
CA ASN A 125 7.79 -16.78 -16.34
C ASN A 125 6.74 -15.76 -16.82
N GLN A 126 6.27 -14.92 -15.89
CA GLN A 126 5.49 -13.71 -16.20
C GLN A 126 5.95 -12.42 -15.54
N LEU A 127 7.04 -12.45 -14.77
CA LEU A 127 7.58 -11.19 -14.28
C LEU A 127 8.28 -10.50 -15.45
N SER A 128 7.75 -9.34 -15.84
CA SER A 128 8.24 -8.56 -16.96
C SER A 128 9.74 -8.29 -16.78
N GLU A 129 10.54 -8.63 -17.80
CA GLU A 129 11.96 -8.31 -17.80
C GLU A 129 12.12 -6.79 -17.87
N THR A 130 12.94 -6.28 -16.94
CA THR A 130 13.41 -4.89 -16.81
C THR A 130 12.37 -3.85 -16.40
N VAL A 131 12.45 -3.44 -15.12
CA VAL A 131 11.81 -2.23 -14.63
C VAL A 131 12.84 -1.11 -14.58
N ASP A 132 12.76 -0.19 -15.54
CA ASP A 132 13.75 0.89 -15.77
C ASP A 132 13.69 2.04 -14.75
N SER A 133 12.72 1.98 -13.85
CA SER A 133 12.39 3.00 -12.85
C SER A 133 13.22 2.86 -11.56
N ARG A 134 13.67 3.98 -10.98
CA ARG A 134 14.42 3.96 -9.71
C ARG A 134 13.57 3.44 -8.54
N ILE A 135 12.32 3.87 -8.43
CA ILE A 135 11.40 3.42 -7.39
C ILE A 135 11.07 1.94 -7.56
N SER A 136 10.89 1.47 -8.79
CA SER A 136 10.64 0.05 -9.00
C SER A 136 11.84 -0.79 -8.60
N GLN A 137 13.07 -0.40 -8.97
CA GLN A 137 14.29 -1.05 -8.49
C GLN A 137 14.36 -1.08 -6.96
N LEU A 138 14.11 0.05 -6.30
CA LEU A 138 14.12 0.13 -4.83
C LEU A 138 13.05 -0.77 -4.18
N SER A 139 11.87 -0.85 -4.78
CA SER A 139 10.76 -1.67 -4.26
C SER A 139 11.03 -3.17 -4.43
N MET A 140 11.64 -3.56 -5.55
CA MET A 140 12.12 -4.92 -5.79
C MET A 140 13.22 -5.32 -4.81
N GLN A 141 14.22 -4.45 -4.63
CA GLN A 141 15.30 -4.66 -3.66
C GLN A 141 14.75 -4.76 -2.23
N ALA A 142 13.73 -3.98 -1.88
CA ALA A 142 13.08 -4.05 -0.57
C ALA A 142 12.42 -5.42 -0.32
N LEU A 143 11.74 -5.97 -1.32
CA LEU A 143 11.08 -7.28 -1.23
C LEU A 143 12.09 -8.43 -1.16
N GLN A 144 13.09 -8.40 -2.03
CA GLN A 144 14.18 -9.37 -2.02
C GLN A 144 14.96 -9.32 -0.71
N TYR A 145 15.20 -8.13 -0.15
CA TYR A 145 15.77 -7.99 1.19
C TYR A 145 14.85 -8.60 2.27
N ALA A 146 13.57 -8.29 2.22
CA ALA A 146 12.61 -8.69 3.25
C ALA A 146 12.41 -10.21 3.32
N GLN A 147 12.49 -10.93 2.20
CA GLN A 147 12.34 -12.40 2.22
C GLN A 147 13.47 -13.11 2.97
N PHE A 148 14.68 -12.56 2.96
CA PHE A 148 15.83 -13.14 3.67
C PHE A 148 15.84 -12.83 5.17
N LEU A 149 14.91 -11.99 5.66
CA LEU A 149 14.81 -11.71 7.09
C LEU A 149 14.10 -12.86 7.80
N GLU A 150 14.69 -13.39 8.86
CA GLU A 150 14.08 -14.36 9.78
C GLU A 150 13.06 -13.66 10.72
N ILE A 151 12.04 -13.05 10.12
CA ILE A 151 10.95 -12.37 10.82
C ILE A 151 9.65 -13.10 10.50
N ASP A 152 9.04 -13.66 11.55
CA ASP A 152 7.75 -14.36 11.48
C ASP A 152 6.56 -13.47 11.88
N ASP A 153 6.83 -12.24 12.34
CA ASP A 153 5.79 -11.26 12.67
C ASP A 153 5.50 -10.34 11.47
N VAL A 154 4.27 -10.40 10.96
CA VAL A 154 3.81 -9.60 9.81
C VAL A 154 3.94 -8.09 10.06
N ASN A 155 3.71 -7.60 11.28
CA ASN A 155 3.83 -6.18 11.60
C ASN A 155 5.29 -5.72 11.59
N GLN A 156 6.21 -6.55 12.10
CA GLN A 156 7.64 -6.28 12.02
C GLN A 156 8.12 -6.29 10.57
N LEU A 157 7.67 -7.24 9.75
CA LEU A 157 8.00 -7.30 8.33
C LEU A 157 7.44 -6.11 7.55
N THR A 158 6.21 -5.71 7.87
CA THR A 158 5.58 -4.48 7.35
C THR A 158 6.44 -3.25 7.67
N ALA A 159 6.90 -3.13 8.93
CA ALA A 159 7.76 -2.02 9.34
C ALA A 159 9.11 -2.03 8.59
N ARG A 160 9.71 -3.20 8.36
CA ARG A 160 10.96 -3.34 7.59
C ARG A 160 10.80 -2.88 6.16
N LEU A 161 9.73 -3.29 5.48
CA LEU A 161 9.41 -2.84 4.12
C LEU A 161 9.13 -1.33 4.09
N TYR A 162 8.31 -0.83 5.00
CA TYR A 162 7.92 0.58 5.05
C TYR A 162 9.09 1.52 5.28
N PHE A 163 10.04 1.13 6.14
CA PHE A 163 11.25 1.89 6.42
C PHE A 163 12.43 1.57 5.50
N TYR A 164 12.26 0.70 4.50
CA TYR A 164 13.31 0.44 3.52
C TYR A 164 13.76 1.72 2.82
N ASN A 165 15.03 1.77 2.43
CA ASN A 165 15.70 2.95 1.87
C ASN A 165 15.79 4.16 2.83
N ARG A 166 15.51 3.99 4.14
CA ARG A 166 15.87 5.01 5.15
C ARG A 166 17.39 5.05 5.32
N ILE A 167 17.94 6.26 5.35
CA ILE A 167 19.37 6.45 5.66
C ILE A 167 19.59 6.23 7.16
N PRO A 168 20.56 5.39 7.58
CA PRO A 168 20.84 5.18 8.99
C PRO A 168 21.20 6.49 9.71
N LEU A 169 20.65 6.66 10.92
CA LEU A 169 21.01 7.79 11.77
C LEU A 169 22.45 7.60 12.27
N SER A 170 23.35 8.48 11.86
CA SER A 170 24.75 8.52 12.29
C SER A 170 25.00 9.77 13.16
N SER A 171 26.15 9.81 13.84
CA SER A 171 26.60 11.00 14.57
C SER A 171 26.73 12.23 13.67
N GLU A 172 27.12 12.04 12.42
CA GLU A 172 27.15 13.10 11.40
C GLU A 172 25.77 13.72 11.21
N TRP A 173 24.72 12.91 11.01
CA TRP A 173 23.35 13.41 10.85
C TRP A 173 22.81 14.09 12.11
N VAL A 174 23.20 13.62 13.30
CA VAL A 174 22.88 14.30 14.56
C VAL A 174 23.59 15.65 14.64
N GLY A 175 24.83 15.77 14.14
CA GLY A 175 25.54 17.05 14.04
C GLY A 175 24.89 18.00 13.02
N VAL A 176 24.41 17.47 11.90
CA VAL A 176 23.72 18.25 10.86
C VAL A 176 22.35 18.73 11.36
N TYR A 177 21.56 17.86 11.99
CA TYR A 177 20.18 18.12 12.44
C TYR A 177 20.00 17.80 13.94
N PRO A 178 20.57 18.60 14.85
CA PRO A 178 20.67 18.25 16.27
C PRO A 178 19.34 18.31 17.01
N THR A 179 18.42 19.19 16.60
CA THR A 179 17.14 19.40 17.26
C THR A 179 16.05 19.76 16.24
N THR A 180 14.79 19.64 16.66
CA THR A 180 13.64 20.12 15.88
C THR A 180 13.75 21.60 15.52
N ASP A 181 14.18 22.43 16.46
CA ASP A 181 14.35 23.87 16.21
C ASP A 181 15.48 24.15 15.22
N ALA A 182 16.57 23.37 15.25
CA ALA A 182 17.64 23.49 14.27
C ALA A 182 17.19 23.09 12.85
N VAL A 183 16.34 22.07 12.72
CA VAL A 183 15.70 21.71 11.45
C VAL A 183 14.81 22.85 10.96
N TYR A 184 13.95 23.39 11.83
CA TYR A 184 13.07 24.50 11.46
C TYR A 184 13.86 25.74 11.05
N GLU A 185 14.85 26.15 11.84
CA GLU A 185 15.73 27.29 11.55
C GLU A 185 16.37 27.13 10.18
N ARG A 186 16.87 25.93 9.87
CA ARG A 186 17.52 25.68 8.58
C ARG A 186 16.54 25.69 7.40
N LEU A 187 15.45 24.94 7.48
CA LEU A 187 14.48 24.82 6.38
C LEU A 187 13.68 26.10 6.17
N VAL A 188 13.38 26.86 7.22
CA VAL A 188 12.44 27.99 7.15
C VAL A 188 13.16 29.34 7.18
N VAL A 189 14.12 29.51 8.09
CA VAL A 189 14.76 30.83 8.34
C VAL A 189 15.96 31.01 7.42
N GLN A 190 16.84 30.00 7.33
CA GLN A 190 18.08 30.07 6.56
C GLN A 190 17.88 29.83 5.06
N SER A 191 16.75 29.25 4.65
CA SER A 191 16.40 29.08 3.23
C SER A 191 15.96 30.39 2.55
N GLY A 192 16.02 31.53 3.27
CA GLY A 192 15.91 32.88 2.72
C GLY A 192 14.74 33.68 3.32
N PRO A 193 14.86 35.02 3.37
CA PRO A 193 13.89 35.88 4.05
C PRO A 193 12.48 35.82 3.44
N ASN A 194 12.38 35.46 2.15
CA ASN A 194 11.11 35.37 1.45
C ASN A 194 10.30 34.12 1.84
N LEU A 195 10.96 33.02 2.22
CA LEU A 195 10.28 31.75 2.51
C LEU A 195 9.49 31.83 3.81
N LYS A 196 10.10 32.33 4.89
CA LYS A 196 9.39 32.54 6.15
C LYS A 196 8.19 33.46 5.96
N LYS A 197 8.37 34.57 5.23
CA LYS A 197 7.27 35.50 4.90
C LYS A 197 6.15 34.81 4.10
N LEU A 198 6.51 33.97 3.12
CA LEU A 198 5.55 33.21 2.32
C LEU A 198 4.71 32.26 3.19
N LEU A 199 5.37 31.52 4.09
CA LEU A 199 4.72 30.64 5.06
C LEU A 199 3.83 31.44 6.02
N ASP A 200 4.36 32.47 6.68
CA ASP A 200 3.61 33.31 7.62
C ASP A 200 2.38 33.96 6.96
N THR A 201 2.44 34.26 5.67
CA THR A 201 1.35 34.91 4.94
C THR A 201 0.25 33.92 4.56
N ASN A 202 0.60 32.76 4.01
CA ASN A 202 -0.35 31.86 3.34
C ASN A 202 -0.70 30.60 4.15
N TRP A 203 0.12 30.23 5.13
CA TRP A 203 0.07 28.93 5.78
C TRP A 203 -0.03 29.03 7.31
N THR A 204 -0.72 28.08 7.91
CA THR A 204 -0.78 27.87 9.36
C THR A 204 0.01 26.60 9.70
N GLU A 205 1.02 26.71 10.56
CA GLU A 205 1.71 25.54 11.14
C GLU A 205 0.70 24.77 12.02
N THR A 206 0.43 23.52 11.68
CA THR A 206 -0.56 22.67 12.36
C THR A 206 0.08 21.60 13.25
N SER A 207 1.40 21.41 13.17
CA SER A 207 2.15 20.54 14.08
C SER A 207 2.27 21.18 15.46
N ASN A 208 1.87 20.45 16.50
CA ASN A 208 2.35 20.78 17.84
C ASN A 208 3.81 20.29 17.93
N ARG A 209 4.79 21.19 18.09
CA ARG A 209 6.23 20.84 18.12
C ARG A 209 6.56 19.76 19.17
N ALA A 210 5.70 19.60 20.18
CA ALA A 210 5.79 18.57 21.21
C ALA A 210 5.30 17.17 20.78
N ASN A 211 4.42 17.01 19.79
CA ASN A 211 3.79 15.74 19.43
C ASN A 211 3.68 15.55 17.90
N GLY A 212 4.24 14.44 17.41
CA GLY A 212 4.22 14.04 15.99
C GLY A 212 5.60 14.16 15.34
N GLY A 213 5.94 13.26 14.41
CA GLY A 213 7.25 13.20 13.72
C GLY A 213 7.42 14.18 12.54
N TRP A 214 6.59 15.22 12.47
CA TRP A 214 6.43 16.06 11.29
C TRP A 214 6.29 17.54 11.67
N LEU A 215 6.85 18.42 10.84
CA LEU A 215 6.42 19.81 10.72
C LEU A 215 5.34 19.84 9.64
N SER A 216 4.19 20.44 9.93
CA SER A 216 3.01 20.38 9.06
C SER A 216 2.42 21.76 8.85
N TRP A 217 1.96 22.04 7.64
CA TRP A 217 1.33 23.31 7.27
C TRP A 217 0.01 23.06 6.54
N SER A 218 -1.00 23.86 6.90
CA SER A 218 -2.28 23.92 6.19
C SER A 218 -2.52 25.32 5.65
N LEU A 219 -3.10 25.41 4.46
CA LEU A 219 -3.38 26.67 3.79
C LEU A 219 -4.41 27.49 4.61
N LYS A 220 -4.16 28.78 4.86
CA LYS A 220 -4.99 29.63 5.72
C LYS A 220 -6.40 29.88 5.19
N GLN A 221 -6.54 29.98 3.86
CA GLN A 221 -7.80 30.30 3.19
C GLN A 221 -8.52 29.05 2.67
N ALA A 222 -8.00 27.86 2.97
CA ALA A 222 -8.71 26.63 2.74
C ALA A 222 -10.07 26.68 3.47
N GLY A 223 -11.16 26.35 2.77
CA GLY A 223 -12.36 25.91 3.48
C GLY A 223 -12.00 24.77 4.44
N ARG A 224 -12.84 24.48 5.43
CA ARG A 224 -12.65 23.29 6.28
C ARG A 224 -12.79 22.04 5.41
N ILE A 225 -11.72 21.64 4.74
CA ILE A 225 -11.57 20.33 4.11
C ILE A 225 -11.19 19.40 5.24
N ASP A 226 -11.97 18.34 5.40
CA ASP A 226 -11.66 17.38 6.43
C ASP A 226 -10.41 16.60 6.01
N GLN A 227 -9.55 16.22 6.96
CA GLN A 227 -8.33 15.46 6.62
C GLN A 227 -8.66 14.12 5.93
N PHE A 228 -9.91 13.69 6.05
CA PHE A 228 -10.49 12.49 5.47
C PHE A 228 -10.86 12.62 3.98
N ASP A 229 -10.74 13.81 3.39
CA ASP A 229 -11.04 14.06 1.98
C ASP A 229 -9.80 13.96 1.06
N PHE A 230 -8.61 13.70 1.62
CA PHE A 230 -7.38 13.54 0.84
C PHE A 230 -7.17 12.09 0.40
N TYR A 231 -7.27 11.86 -0.91
CA TYR A 231 -7.04 10.54 -1.50
C TYR A 231 -5.65 10.40 -2.08
N TYR A 232 -5.03 11.49 -2.53
CA TYR A 232 -3.75 11.43 -3.27
C TYR A 232 -2.62 12.11 -2.50
N LYS A 233 -1.44 11.50 -2.57
CA LYS A 233 -0.21 12.02 -1.98
C LYS A 233 0.86 12.18 -3.03
N LEU A 234 1.53 13.32 -2.99
CA LEU A 234 2.81 13.53 -3.66
C LEU A 234 3.93 13.34 -2.64
N TYR A 235 4.85 12.43 -2.90
CA TYR A 235 6.08 12.21 -2.16
C TYR A 235 7.22 12.96 -2.85
N ILE A 236 7.98 13.72 -2.07
CA ILE A 236 9.15 14.46 -2.54
C ILE A 236 10.35 13.95 -1.74
N SER A 237 11.31 13.33 -2.43
CA SER A 237 12.37 12.55 -1.80
C SER A 237 13.78 13.02 -2.21
N PRO A 238 14.18 14.27 -1.90
CA PRO A 238 15.54 14.72 -2.14
C PRO A 238 16.51 13.98 -1.22
N ARG A 239 17.78 14.00 -1.56
CA ARG A 239 18.88 13.65 -0.65
C ARG A 239 18.82 14.52 0.63
N PRO A 240 19.08 13.95 1.83
CA PRO A 240 18.90 14.65 3.11
C PRO A 240 19.95 15.72 3.41
N GLU A 241 20.96 15.89 2.56
CA GLU A 241 21.98 16.93 2.74
C GLU A 241 21.33 18.33 2.77
N PRO A 242 21.80 19.24 3.64
CA PRO A 242 21.22 20.57 3.86
C PRO A 242 20.89 21.35 2.61
N GLU A 243 21.82 21.42 1.65
CA GLU A 243 21.70 22.19 0.43
C GLU A 243 20.54 21.70 -0.44
N PHE A 244 20.34 20.39 -0.56
CA PHE A 244 19.27 19.81 -1.36
C PHE A 244 17.93 19.89 -0.63
N MET A 245 17.92 19.64 0.68
CA MET A 245 16.72 19.75 1.50
C MET A 245 16.16 21.18 1.53
N CYS A 246 17.01 22.19 1.71
CA CYS A 246 16.61 23.59 1.73
C CYS A 246 16.08 24.03 0.36
N ALA A 247 16.82 23.74 -0.72
CA ALA A 247 16.40 24.09 -2.07
C ALA A 247 15.06 23.44 -2.45
N ALA A 248 14.92 22.13 -2.17
CA ALA A 248 13.68 21.41 -2.45
C ALA A 248 12.51 21.95 -1.63
N PHE A 249 12.70 22.19 -0.33
CA PHE A 249 11.65 22.71 0.53
C PHE A 249 11.17 24.11 0.10
N GLN A 250 12.10 24.98 -0.31
CA GLN A 250 11.78 26.31 -0.82
C GLN A 250 10.93 26.24 -2.08
N GLU A 251 11.37 25.47 -3.09
CA GLU A 251 10.64 25.35 -4.36
C GLU A 251 9.29 24.65 -4.20
N CYS A 252 9.22 23.61 -3.37
CA CYS A 252 7.97 22.96 -2.99
C CYS A 252 6.99 23.95 -2.37
N THR A 253 7.42 24.71 -1.38
CA THR A 253 6.54 25.68 -0.70
C THR A 253 6.03 26.77 -1.66
N ALA A 254 6.89 27.26 -2.56
CA ALA A 254 6.49 28.21 -3.59
C ALA A 254 5.41 27.64 -4.52
N VAL A 255 5.66 26.46 -5.10
CA VAL A 255 4.71 25.79 -6.00
C VAL A 255 3.40 25.44 -5.29
N PHE A 256 3.47 24.95 -4.05
CA PHE A 256 2.30 24.61 -3.25
C PHE A 256 1.45 25.85 -2.94
N THR A 257 2.07 26.99 -2.69
CA THR A 257 1.37 28.26 -2.49
C THR A 257 0.69 28.71 -3.79
N ASP A 258 1.40 28.68 -4.91
CA ASP A 258 0.87 29.07 -6.22
C ASP A 258 -0.30 28.18 -6.67
N LEU A 259 -0.28 26.90 -6.28
CA LEU A 259 -1.32 25.92 -6.60
C LEU A 259 -2.40 25.81 -5.53
N GLN A 260 -2.32 26.55 -4.42
CA GLN A 260 -3.26 26.46 -3.31
C GLN A 260 -3.40 25.01 -2.78
N VAL A 261 -2.28 24.31 -2.65
CA VAL A 261 -2.26 22.98 -2.02
C VAL A 261 -2.75 23.11 -0.59
N GLN A 262 -3.58 22.17 -0.16
CA GLN A 262 -4.32 22.33 1.11
C GLN A 262 -3.47 21.99 2.33
N HIS A 263 -2.61 20.97 2.20
CA HIS A 263 -1.77 20.49 3.29
C HIS A 263 -0.48 19.87 2.78
N PHE A 264 0.63 20.14 3.47
CA PHE A 264 1.89 19.44 3.27
C PHE A 264 2.68 19.34 4.58
N LYS A 265 3.66 18.43 4.62
CA LYS A 265 4.50 18.19 5.79
C LYS A 265 5.91 17.76 5.41
N VAL A 266 6.84 18.00 6.32
CA VAL A 266 8.25 17.57 6.22
C VAL A 266 8.73 16.97 7.54
N GLY A 267 9.70 16.07 7.50
CA GLY A 267 10.31 15.47 8.69
C GLY A 267 10.79 16.54 9.67
N LYS A 268 10.49 16.38 10.96
CA LYS A 268 10.77 17.43 11.96
C LYS A 268 12.19 17.41 12.53
N ASP A 269 12.88 16.29 12.41
CA ASP A 269 14.15 15.99 13.06
C ASP A 269 15.02 15.16 12.11
N ALA A 270 16.26 14.85 12.52
CA ALA A 270 17.17 14.01 11.73
C ALA A 270 16.49 12.69 11.32
N VAL A 271 15.79 12.03 12.25
CA VAL A 271 15.11 10.74 11.98
C VAL A 271 14.04 10.90 10.90
N GLY A 272 13.29 12.01 10.92
CA GLY A 272 12.28 12.35 9.93
C GLY A 272 12.87 12.69 8.56
N LEU A 273 13.95 13.46 8.53
CA LEU A 273 14.61 13.89 7.28
C LEU A 273 15.39 12.77 6.59
N LEU A 274 15.78 11.71 7.29
CA LEU A 274 16.45 10.56 6.70
C LEU A 274 15.50 9.53 6.07
N ARG A 275 14.19 9.75 6.21
CA ARG A 275 13.16 8.87 5.64
C ARG A 275 13.10 9.00 4.12
N PRO A 276 12.74 7.93 3.40
CA PRO A 276 12.40 8.06 1.99
C PRO A 276 11.23 9.04 1.77
N ASP A 277 10.19 8.97 2.59
CA ASP A 277 8.98 9.80 2.50
C ASP A 277 9.07 11.10 3.33
N LYS A 278 10.25 11.74 3.38
CA LYS A 278 10.53 12.88 4.26
C LYS A 278 9.71 14.15 3.98
N MET A 279 9.14 14.31 2.79
CA MET A 279 8.25 15.43 2.45
C MET A 279 7.04 14.91 1.67
N VAL A 280 5.84 15.33 2.09
CA VAL A 280 4.58 14.84 1.52
C VAL A 280 3.57 15.97 1.39
N ALA A 281 2.94 16.08 0.22
CA ALA A 281 1.82 16.98 -0.04
C ALA A 281 0.54 16.19 -0.36
N TYR A 282 -0.61 16.76 -0.03
CA TYR A 282 -1.91 16.08 -0.05
C TYR A 282 -2.88 16.75 -1.01
N PHE A 283 -3.61 15.91 -1.75
CA PHE A 283 -4.52 16.33 -2.83
C PHE A 283 -5.81 15.54 -2.79
N THR A 284 -6.89 16.18 -3.25
CA THR A 284 -8.21 15.55 -3.34
C THR A 284 -8.38 14.79 -4.65
N THR A 285 -7.72 15.25 -5.72
CA THR A 285 -7.78 14.66 -7.05
C THR A 285 -6.39 14.30 -7.57
N PHE A 286 -6.34 13.35 -8.52
CA PHE A 286 -5.08 12.98 -9.17
C PHE A 286 -4.55 14.12 -10.05
N GLU A 287 -5.45 14.85 -10.72
CA GLU A 287 -5.13 15.95 -11.63
C GLU A 287 -4.40 17.09 -10.91
N GLU A 288 -4.81 17.42 -9.66
CA GLU A 288 -4.11 18.39 -8.83
C GLU A 288 -2.70 17.91 -8.44
N CYS A 289 -2.59 16.64 -8.05
CA CYS A 289 -1.33 16.00 -7.69
C CYS A 289 -0.34 16.01 -8.88
N GLU A 290 -0.80 15.59 -10.05
CA GLU A 290 -0.02 15.58 -11.29
C GLU A 290 0.42 16.99 -11.70
N LYS A 291 -0.47 17.98 -11.62
CA LYS A 291 -0.15 19.38 -11.92
C LYS A 291 0.96 19.92 -11.01
N ALA A 292 0.93 19.58 -9.72
CA ALA A 292 1.99 19.94 -8.78
C ALA A 292 3.31 19.23 -9.12
N ALA A 293 3.26 17.92 -9.40
CA ALA A 293 4.43 17.14 -9.78
C ALA A 293 5.12 17.70 -11.04
N ARG A 294 4.35 18.03 -12.09
CA ARG A 294 4.90 18.61 -13.34
C ARG A 294 5.60 19.95 -13.11
N ARG A 295 5.04 20.82 -12.27
CA ARG A 295 5.70 22.09 -11.92
C ARG A 295 6.99 21.85 -11.11
N LEU A 296 6.96 20.93 -10.16
CA LEU A 296 8.12 20.62 -9.33
C LEU A 296 9.24 19.93 -10.12
N GLN A 297 8.90 19.05 -11.06
CA GLN A 297 9.89 18.40 -11.92
C GLN A 297 10.77 19.43 -12.65
N GLN A 298 10.16 20.53 -13.14
CA GLN A 298 10.89 21.60 -13.80
C GLN A 298 11.79 22.39 -12.84
N ARG A 299 11.29 22.68 -11.63
CA ARG A 299 12.02 23.51 -10.65
C ARG A 299 13.11 22.76 -9.89
N LEU A 300 12.96 21.44 -9.76
CA LEU A 300 13.88 20.58 -9.03
C LEU A 300 14.80 19.78 -9.96
N GLN A 301 14.95 20.21 -11.23
CA GLN A 301 15.81 19.53 -12.18
C GLN A 301 17.24 19.41 -11.64
N GLY A 302 17.76 18.18 -11.60
CA GLY A 302 19.11 17.89 -11.09
C GLY A 302 19.21 17.81 -9.56
N CYS A 303 18.12 17.98 -8.82
CA CYS A 303 18.09 17.72 -7.38
C CYS A 303 18.32 16.22 -7.12
N PRO A 304 19.38 15.83 -6.38
CA PRO A 304 19.66 14.42 -6.12
C PRO A 304 18.53 13.76 -5.32
N ALA A 305 18.11 12.57 -5.75
CA ALA A 305 17.01 11.83 -5.16
C ALA A 305 17.46 10.71 -4.21
N GLN A 306 16.68 10.45 -3.15
CA GLN A 306 16.77 9.26 -2.32
C GLN A 306 15.83 8.16 -2.83
N GLY A 307 14.58 8.51 -3.16
CA GLY A 307 13.56 7.58 -3.65
C GLY A 307 12.65 7.03 -2.54
N THR A 308 11.36 6.90 -2.86
CA THR A 308 10.33 6.34 -1.97
C THR A 308 9.81 4.99 -2.48
N PRO A 309 10.28 3.85 -1.93
CA PRO A 309 9.78 2.53 -2.33
C PRO A 309 8.26 2.41 -2.18
N PHE A 310 7.65 1.58 -3.02
CA PHE A 310 6.23 1.25 -3.04
C PHE A 310 5.32 2.45 -3.37
N THR A 311 5.75 3.29 -4.30
CA THR A 311 4.99 4.45 -4.81
C THR A 311 5.13 4.54 -6.32
N ALA A 312 4.15 5.13 -7.01
CA ALA A 312 4.18 5.27 -8.45
C ALA A 312 5.01 6.50 -8.85
N GLU A 313 5.93 6.37 -9.81
CA GLU A 313 6.81 7.47 -10.19
C GLU A 313 6.10 8.58 -10.98
N PHE A 314 6.51 9.82 -10.72
CA PHE A 314 6.37 10.94 -11.66
C PHE A 314 7.70 11.25 -12.37
N THR A 315 8.83 10.99 -11.71
CA THR A 315 10.18 11.15 -12.27
C THR A 315 10.96 9.85 -12.19
N ASN A 316 11.69 9.51 -13.25
CA ASN A 316 12.44 8.24 -13.35
C ASN A 316 13.62 8.15 -12.37
N ASP A 317 14.02 9.27 -11.76
CA ASP A 317 15.10 9.35 -10.76
C ASP A 317 14.62 9.07 -9.32
N GLY A 318 13.31 8.94 -9.11
CA GLY A 318 12.71 8.72 -7.79
C GLY A 318 12.56 9.97 -6.93
N LEU A 319 12.82 11.18 -7.46
CA LEU A 319 12.63 12.42 -6.70
C LEU A 319 11.15 12.67 -6.38
N LEU A 320 10.27 12.48 -7.36
CA LEU A 320 8.83 12.70 -7.24
C LEU A 320 8.08 11.41 -7.54
N SER A 321 7.23 11.01 -6.61
CA SER A 321 6.37 9.84 -6.74
C SER A 321 5.04 10.05 -6.01
N TRP A 322 4.07 9.17 -6.19
CA TRP A 322 2.73 9.35 -5.65
C TRP A 322 2.10 8.05 -5.16
N GLY A 323 1.03 8.21 -4.38
CA GLY A 323 0.20 7.11 -3.91
C GLY A 323 -1.24 7.56 -3.69
N MET A 324 -2.15 6.59 -3.62
CA MET A 324 -3.56 6.83 -3.34
C MET A 324 -3.94 6.11 -2.04
N ASP A 325 -4.29 6.86 -0.99
CA ASP A 325 -4.72 6.27 0.27
C ASP A 325 -6.07 5.51 0.07
N PRO A 326 -6.30 4.41 0.81
CA PRO A 326 -7.61 3.78 0.90
C PRO A 326 -8.66 4.78 1.43
N PRO A 327 -9.91 4.74 0.93
CA PRO A 327 -10.96 5.62 1.41
C PRO A 327 -11.26 5.33 2.87
N GLN A 328 -11.41 6.39 3.66
CA GLN A 328 -11.57 6.23 5.11
C GLN A 328 -12.98 5.76 5.53
N LYS A 329 -13.96 5.82 4.61
CA LYS A 329 -15.35 5.39 4.84
C LYS A 329 -15.59 3.89 4.61
N SER A 330 -14.65 3.15 4.00
CA SER A 330 -14.82 1.71 3.71
C SER A 330 -14.37 0.80 4.86
N HIS A 331 -13.66 1.31 5.87
CA HIS A 331 -13.19 0.50 6.99
C HIS A 331 -14.00 0.78 8.25
N GLN A 332 -15.07 -0.01 8.45
CA GLN A 332 -15.72 -0.18 9.76
C GLN A 332 -14.88 -1.04 10.72
N SER A 333 -13.74 -1.56 10.28
CA SER A 333 -12.81 -2.31 11.12
C SER A 333 -12.19 -1.40 12.18
N GLY A 334 -12.29 -1.77 13.46
CA GLY A 334 -11.86 -0.99 14.65
C GLY A 334 -10.36 -0.62 14.76
N TRP A 335 -9.61 -0.68 13.66
CA TRP A 335 -8.31 -0.03 13.52
C TRP A 335 -8.57 1.47 13.41
N LYS A 336 -8.33 2.20 14.50
CA LYS A 336 -8.68 3.62 14.69
C LYS A 336 -8.10 4.62 13.66
N ASN A 337 -7.38 4.19 12.62
CA ASN A 337 -6.92 5.02 11.51
C ASN A 337 -6.79 4.19 10.23
N THR A 338 -7.29 4.70 9.10
CA THR A 338 -7.04 4.12 7.78
C THR A 338 -5.54 4.20 7.46
N PRO A 339 -4.90 3.09 7.03
CA PRO A 339 -3.48 3.11 6.72
C PRO A 339 -3.20 4.02 5.52
N SER A 340 -2.07 4.75 5.55
CA SER A 340 -1.57 5.41 4.33
C SER A 340 -1.26 4.39 3.23
N TRP A 341 -1.32 4.79 1.95
CA TRP A 341 -0.97 3.97 0.79
C TRP A 341 0.22 3.05 1.01
N ARG A 342 1.39 3.61 1.39
CA ARG A 342 2.61 2.82 1.58
C ARG A 342 2.48 1.78 2.70
N ILE A 343 1.78 2.10 3.78
CA ILE A 343 1.53 1.14 4.87
C ILE A 343 0.63 0.02 4.38
N TRP A 344 -0.44 0.36 3.65
CA TRP A 344 -1.34 -0.63 3.05
C TRP A 344 -0.58 -1.57 2.09
N VAL A 345 0.21 -1.03 1.16
CA VAL A 345 1.04 -1.84 0.26
C VAL A 345 2.02 -2.72 1.05
N CYS A 346 2.75 -2.15 2.02
CA CYS A 346 3.73 -2.89 2.80
C CYS A 346 3.09 -4.01 3.63
N SER A 347 1.88 -3.81 4.18
CA SER A 347 1.21 -4.83 4.98
C SER A 347 0.69 -5.99 4.14
N HIS A 348 0.18 -5.69 2.93
CA HIS A 348 -0.27 -6.72 1.98
C HIS A 348 0.90 -7.54 1.43
N LEU A 349 2.02 -6.88 1.11
CA LEU A 349 3.27 -7.55 0.72
C LEU A 349 3.84 -8.39 1.87
N ALA A 350 3.91 -7.85 3.09
CA ALA A 350 4.39 -8.58 4.27
C ALA A 350 3.55 -9.81 4.58
N THR A 351 2.23 -9.70 4.46
CA THR A 351 1.31 -10.84 4.65
C THR A 351 1.59 -11.94 3.63
N SER A 352 1.72 -11.57 2.35
CA SER A 352 1.99 -12.54 1.28
C SER A 352 3.39 -13.16 1.36
N LEU A 353 4.39 -12.38 1.77
CA LEU A 353 5.74 -12.88 2.07
C LEU A 353 5.72 -13.88 3.23
N HIS A 354 5.00 -13.56 4.31
CA HIS A 354 4.91 -14.46 5.47
C HIS A 354 4.27 -15.80 5.10
N VAL A 355 3.15 -15.77 4.36
CA VAL A 355 2.48 -16.98 3.88
C VAL A 355 3.39 -17.79 2.96
N SER A 356 4.08 -17.14 2.03
CA SER A 356 4.95 -17.84 1.07
C SER A 356 6.21 -18.43 1.69
N LYS A 357 6.83 -17.74 2.65
CA LYS A 357 7.97 -18.26 3.41
C LYS A 357 7.64 -19.49 4.26
N ALA A 358 6.38 -19.64 4.68
CA ALA A 358 5.92 -20.81 5.42
C ALA A 358 5.58 -22.00 4.51
N SER A 359 5.54 -21.81 3.19
CA SER A 359 5.32 -22.88 2.22
C SER A 359 6.58 -23.74 2.05
N SER A 360 6.40 -25.04 1.80
CA SER A 360 7.49 -25.95 1.47
C SER A 360 7.80 -26.01 -0.04
N ASP A 361 7.28 -25.05 -0.80
CA ASP A 361 7.37 -25.03 -2.26
C ASP A 361 8.47 -24.08 -2.72
N ASP A 362 9.62 -24.64 -3.09
CA ASP A 362 10.81 -23.90 -3.52
C ASP A 362 10.77 -23.50 -5.01
N ARG A 363 9.68 -23.80 -5.74
CA ARG A 363 9.56 -23.46 -7.17
C ARG A 363 9.39 -21.95 -7.41
N ILE A 364 8.96 -21.22 -6.40
CA ILE A 364 8.74 -19.78 -6.45
C ILE A 364 9.41 -19.07 -5.28
N GLU A 365 10.13 -17.99 -5.58
CA GLU A 365 10.66 -17.12 -4.55
C GLU A 365 9.51 -16.36 -3.84
N PRO A 366 9.51 -16.26 -2.50
CA PRO A 366 8.47 -15.55 -1.74
C PRO A 366 8.12 -14.15 -2.26
N TRP A 367 9.13 -13.39 -2.71
CA TRP A 367 8.91 -12.06 -3.27
C TRP A 367 8.07 -12.06 -4.55
N GLN A 368 8.21 -13.09 -5.40
CA GLN A 368 7.46 -13.21 -6.66
C GLN A 368 5.98 -13.50 -6.38
N PHE A 369 5.71 -14.37 -5.40
CA PHE A 369 4.35 -14.63 -4.93
C PHE A 369 3.71 -13.35 -4.40
N ALA A 370 4.42 -12.61 -3.55
CA ALA A 370 3.91 -11.37 -2.95
C ALA A 370 3.55 -10.30 -3.99
N LEU A 371 4.34 -10.14 -5.04
CA LEU A 371 4.03 -9.22 -6.13
C LEU A 371 2.74 -9.59 -6.86
N GLN A 372 2.60 -10.85 -7.28
CA GLN A 372 1.40 -11.27 -8.01
C GLN A 372 0.14 -11.21 -7.14
N ARG A 373 0.25 -11.47 -5.83
CA ARG A 373 -0.85 -11.26 -4.89
C ARG A 373 -1.29 -9.80 -4.85
N LEU A 374 -0.34 -8.88 -4.71
CA LEU A 374 -0.64 -7.45 -4.72
C LEU A 374 -1.20 -7.00 -6.08
N HIS A 375 -0.75 -7.62 -7.18
CA HIS A 375 -1.26 -7.35 -8.52
C HIS A 375 -2.76 -7.65 -8.65
N LEU A 376 -3.20 -8.82 -8.17
CA LEU A 376 -4.62 -9.19 -8.13
C LEU A 376 -5.46 -8.30 -7.21
N GLU A 377 -4.83 -7.60 -6.27
CA GLU A 377 -5.51 -6.59 -5.45
C GLU A 377 -5.63 -5.24 -6.16
N GLY A 378 -5.23 -5.16 -7.44
CA GLY A 378 -5.41 -4.00 -8.28
C GLY A 378 -4.24 -3.03 -8.25
N VAL A 379 -3.02 -3.47 -7.92
CA VAL A 379 -1.81 -2.65 -8.06
C VAL A 379 -1.02 -3.09 -9.28
N ASN A 380 -0.70 -2.19 -10.20
CA ASN A 380 0.32 -2.48 -11.20
C ASN A 380 1.68 -2.52 -10.48
N THR A 381 2.30 -3.69 -10.34
CA THR A 381 3.56 -3.84 -9.58
C THR A 381 4.81 -3.43 -10.35
N ASP A 382 4.71 -3.22 -11.66
CA ASP A 382 5.81 -2.70 -12.47
C ASP A 382 5.95 -1.19 -12.27
N THR A 383 4.82 -0.49 -12.15
CA THR A 383 4.77 0.97 -11.99
C THR A 383 4.33 1.42 -10.60
N TRP A 384 3.99 0.49 -9.72
CA TRP A 384 3.39 0.72 -8.39
C TRP A 384 2.10 1.55 -8.41
N THR A 385 1.40 1.58 -9.56
CA THR A 385 0.21 2.40 -9.78
C THR A 385 -1.03 1.67 -9.28
N PRO A 386 -1.85 2.27 -8.39
CA PRO A 386 -3.15 1.71 -8.05
C PRO A 386 -4.11 1.77 -9.24
N ASN A 387 -4.88 0.70 -9.45
CA ASN A 387 -5.99 0.70 -10.39
C ASN A 387 -7.06 1.70 -9.93
N LYS A 388 -7.69 2.43 -10.86
CA LYS A 388 -8.79 3.36 -10.56
C LYS A 388 -9.96 2.70 -9.81
N LYS A 389 -10.11 1.38 -9.93
CA LYS A 389 -11.17 0.59 -9.29
C LYS A 389 -10.75 -0.10 -7.99
N ILE A 390 -9.51 0.09 -7.53
CA ILE A 390 -8.96 -0.62 -6.35
C ILE A 390 -9.84 -0.47 -5.09
N TRP A 391 -10.57 0.64 -4.98
CA TRP A 391 -11.48 0.92 -3.87
C TRP A 391 -12.96 0.69 -4.17
N GLN A 392 -13.35 0.28 -5.38
CA GLN A 392 -14.76 0.12 -5.76
C GLN A 392 -15.41 -1.14 -5.15
N ASN A 393 -14.60 -2.07 -4.65
CA ASN A 393 -15.03 -3.34 -4.05
C ASN A 393 -14.59 -3.49 -2.57
N SER A 394 -14.16 -2.39 -1.93
CA SER A 394 -13.66 -2.38 -0.54
C SER A 394 -14.76 -2.23 0.50
#